data_AF-A0A9Q1AEZ7-F1
#
_entry.id   AF-A0A9Q1AEZ7-F1
#
_cell.length_a   1.000
_cell.length_b   1.000
_cell.length_c   1.000
_cell.angle_alpha   90.00
_cell.angle_beta   90.00
_cell.angle_gamma   90.00
#
_symmetry.space_group_name_H-M   'P 1'
#
loop_
_entity.id
_entity.type
_entity.pdbx_description
1 polymer ?
#
loop_
_entity_poly.entity_id
_entity_poly.type
_entity_poly.pdbx_seq_one_letter_code
_entity_poly.pdbx_strand_id
1 'polypeptide(L)'
;MSRCSLIRKGSPFILVSRLFDFLLTEPNTILGGFNQKYISRAFSLAFRSKMAPKSDSAEAIVLNFVNEQNRPLNTQNVADSLQKFNLKKAGIQKALDNLADNGKISFKEYGKQKIYLARQDQFDIPNSEELNQMKEKNAQVQKQLNEQKKAISETEGEIRNLQSNLTLEQIRHKEAKLQQEVKEMEEKLVKLRTGVTLVRPEDRKAIQEMCSEKVSQWRKRKRMFKDVWDAITENLPKDLKEFKDELGLEYDEDVGVNLQSFIGLLQHGKKRTRDQ
;
A
#
# COMPACT_ATOMS: atom_id res chain seq x y z
N MET A 1 42.66 70.73 30.69
CA MET A 1 42.06 69.38 30.67
C MET A 1 40.62 69.52 31.11
N SER A 2 39.68 69.48 30.16
CA SER A 2 38.28 69.88 30.36
C SER A 2 37.30 68.74 30.07
N ARG A 3 36.14 68.85 30.73
CA ARG A 3 34.81 68.22 30.52
C ARG A 3 34.56 66.95 31.35
N CYS A 4 33.74 66.94 32.40
CA CYS A 4 32.38 67.47 32.69
C CYS A 4 31.24 66.51 32.23
N SER A 5 30.55 65.99 33.27
CA SER A 5 29.11 65.73 33.45
C SER A 5 28.29 64.68 32.66
N LEU A 6 27.59 63.86 33.47
CA LEU A 6 26.21 63.33 33.40
C LEU A 6 25.73 62.50 32.19
N ILE A 7 24.99 61.41 32.51
CA ILE A 7 23.64 60.98 32.00
C ILE A 7 23.50 59.46 32.26
N ARG A 8 22.80 59.04 33.33
CA ARG A 8 21.40 58.54 33.40
C ARG A 8 21.10 57.21 32.69
N LYS A 9 20.58 56.25 33.49
CA LYS A 9 19.59 55.19 33.19
C LYS A 9 19.53 54.69 31.73
N GLY A 10 20.15 53.53 31.48
CA GLY A 10 19.98 52.78 30.22
C GLY A 10 18.59 52.15 30.13
N SER A 11 17.74 52.74 29.30
CA SER A 11 16.39 52.28 28.94
C SER A 11 16.42 50.89 28.26
N PRO A 12 15.44 49.99 28.51
CA PRO A 12 15.32 48.68 27.84
C PRO A 12 15.19 48.76 26.31
N PHE A 13 14.94 49.95 25.76
CA PHE A 13 14.94 50.23 24.32
C PHE A 13 16.29 49.93 23.62
N ILE A 14 17.42 50.05 24.32
CA ILE A 14 18.75 49.83 23.72
C ILE A 14 19.06 48.33 23.58
N LEU A 15 18.48 47.49 24.44
CA LEU A 15 18.66 46.04 24.35
C LEU A 15 17.90 45.43 23.17
N VAL A 16 16.73 45.98 22.83
CA VAL A 16 15.87 45.47 21.74
C VAL A 16 16.44 45.83 20.37
N SER A 17 17.02 47.02 20.19
CA SER A 17 17.73 47.37 18.96
C SER A 17 18.98 46.50 18.74
N ARG A 18 19.72 46.16 19.81
CA ARG A 18 20.86 45.23 19.72
C ARG A 18 20.43 43.79 19.44
N LEU A 19 19.24 43.37 19.92
CA LEU A 19 18.68 42.06 19.59
C LEU A 19 18.22 41.97 18.12
N PHE A 20 17.73 43.08 17.58
CA PHE A 20 17.34 43.21 16.17
C PHE A 20 18.57 43.16 15.23
N ASP A 21 19.68 43.78 15.63
CA ASP A 21 20.95 43.68 14.88
C ASP A 21 21.62 42.30 15.06
N PHE A 22 21.48 41.66 16.22
CA PHE A 22 22.04 40.32 16.46
C PHE A 22 21.31 39.21 15.67
N LEU A 23 19.99 39.31 15.51
CA LEU A 23 19.19 38.34 14.73
C LEU A 23 19.39 38.43 13.20
N LEU A 24 20.03 39.50 12.71
CA LEU A 24 20.32 39.69 11.28
C LEU A 24 21.77 39.36 10.90
N THR A 25 22.66 39.09 11.85
CA THR A 25 24.12 39.07 11.56
C THR A 25 24.85 37.75 11.84
N GLU A 26 24.23 36.68 12.33
CA GLU A 26 24.90 35.38 12.46
C GLU A 26 24.04 34.20 11.98
N PRO A 27 24.45 33.48 10.92
CA PRO A 27 23.86 32.20 10.56
C PRO A 27 24.57 31.10 11.37
N ASN A 28 23.80 30.41 12.19
CA ASN A 28 24.22 29.33 13.11
C ASN A 28 25.06 29.86 14.27
N THR A 29 24.64 29.68 15.52
CA THR A 29 24.94 28.42 16.21
C THR A 29 24.16 28.31 17.54
N ILE A 30 23.54 27.14 17.77
CA ILE A 30 23.13 26.53 19.05
C ILE A 30 22.19 27.34 19.98
N LEU A 31 20.88 27.18 19.77
CA LEU A 31 19.93 26.87 20.84
C LEU A 31 18.89 25.89 20.28
N GLY A 32 18.79 24.72 20.90
CA GLY A 32 18.00 23.60 20.41
C GLY A 32 16.53 23.95 20.17
N GLY A 33 16.09 23.76 18.92
CA GLY A 33 14.88 23.03 18.57
C GLY A 33 13.52 23.52 19.06
N PHE A 34 13.39 24.66 19.73
CA PHE A 34 12.08 25.28 19.96
C PHE A 34 11.65 25.99 18.67
N ASN A 35 10.94 25.26 17.82
CA ASN A 35 10.48 25.72 16.52
C ASN A 35 9.72 27.04 16.67
N GLN A 36 10.27 28.11 16.12
CA GLN A 36 9.72 29.47 16.07
C GLN A 36 8.25 29.47 15.60
N LYS A 37 7.84 28.46 14.82
CA LYS A 37 6.46 28.22 14.38
C LYS A 37 5.48 27.96 15.54
N TYR A 38 5.88 27.29 16.62
CA TYR A 38 4.99 27.00 17.76
C TYR A 38 4.74 28.23 18.63
N ILE A 39 5.74 29.12 18.77
CA ILE A 39 5.59 30.39 19.50
C ILE A 39 4.64 31.32 18.73
N SER A 40 4.81 31.49 17.41
CA SER A 40 3.86 32.25 16.58
C SER A 40 2.44 31.66 16.64
N ARG A 41 2.29 30.34 16.65
CA ARG A 41 0.97 29.68 16.64
C ARG A 41 0.26 29.76 18.00
N ALA A 42 0.99 29.69 19.11
CA ALA A 42 0.45 29.88 20.45
C ALA A 42 0.04 31.35 20.69
N PHE A 43 0.83 32.30 20.20
CA PHE A 43 0.47 33.73 20.23
C PHE A 43 -0.77 34.02 19.36
N SER A 44 -0.85 33.42 18.16
CA SER A 44 -2.01 33.50 17.26
C SER A 44 -3.30 32.95 17.88
N LEU A 45 -3.23 31.85 18.64
CA LEU A 45 -4.40 31.26 19.30
C LEU A 45 -4.89 32.10 20.49
N ALA A 46 -3.97 32.65 21.29
CA ALA A 46 -4.28 33.55 22.39
C ALA A 46 -4.88 34.89 21.89
N PHE A 47 -4.42 35.37 20.73
CA PHE A 47 -4.93 36.57 20.07
C PHE A 47 -6.37 36.40 19.55
N ARG A 48 -6.72 35.21 19.04
CA ARG A 48 -8.08 34.88 18.55
C ARG A 48 -9.18 35.07 19.60
N SER A 49 -8.83 35.02 20.89
CA SER A 49 -9.80 35.15 22.00
C SER A 49 -9.98 36.59 22.51
N LYS A 50 -9.11 37.55 22.15
CA LYS A 50 -9.06 38.88 22.80
C LYS A 50 -9.37 40.10 21.90
N MET A 51 -9.66 39.97 20.61
CA MET A 51 -10.03 41.13 19.76
C MET A 51 -11.36 40.98 18.98
N ALA A 52 -12.19 42.03 19.09
CA ALA A 52 -13.41 42.33 18.31
C ALA A 52 -13.09 43.29 17.13
N PRO A 53 -14.06 43.74 16.30
CA PRO A 53 -15.17 43.06 15.63
C PRO A 53 -14.79 42.66 14.18
N LYS A 54 -15.59 41.79 13.55
CA LYS A 54 -15.44 41.45 12.13
C LYS A 54 -15.80 42.67 11.27
N SER A 55 -14.82 43.39 10.75
CA SER A 55 -15.02 44.30 9.62
C SER A 55 -14.41 43.66 8.36
N ASP A 56 -15.19 43.58 7.29
CA ASP A 56 -14.80 42.99 6.00
C ASP A 56 -13.89 43.92 5.18
N SER A 57 -13.31 44.96 5.80
CA SER A 57 -12.44 45.90 5.11
C SER A 57 -11.08 45.28 4.83
N ALA A 58 -10.53 45.52 3.64
CA ALA A 58 -9.20 45.05 3.24
C ALA A 58 -8.10 45.39 4.25
N GLU A 59 -8.21 46.55 4.92
CA GLU A 59 -7.29 46.98 5.97
C GLU A 59 -7.38 46.12 7.24
N ALA A 60 -8.58 45.69 7.62
CA ALA A 60 -8.77 44.84 8.79
C ALA A 60 -8.23 43.42 8.55
N ILE A 61 -8.43 42.88 7.35
CA ILE A 61 -7.89 41.57 6.94
C ILE A 61 -6.36 41.61 6.95
N VAL A 62 -5.77 42.67 6.40
CA VAL A 62 -4.31 42.86 6.37
C VAL A 62 -3.75 43.04 7.78
N LEU A 63 -4.40 43.85 8.63
CA LEU A 63 -3.98 44.06 10.01
C LEU A 63 -4.00 42.76 10.83
N ASN A 64 -5.09 41.99 10.72
CA ASN A 64 -5.21 40.70 11.39
C ASN A 64 -4.09 39.74 10.95
N PHE A 65 -3.82 39.67 9.65
CA PHE A 65 -2.75 38.82 9.13
C PHE A 65 -1.37 39.25 9.63
N VAL A 66 -1.05 40.55 9.62
CA VAL A 66 0.25 41.06 10.10
C VAL A 66 0.43 40.78 11.59
N ASN A 67 -0.63 40.94 12.39
CA ASN A 67 -0.61 40.64 13.83
C ASN A 67 -0.53 39.13 14.12
N GLU A 68 -1.22 38.29 13.36
CA GLU A 68 -1.17 36.83 13.51
C GLU A 68 0.21 36.25 13.19
N GLN A 69 0.86 36.76 12.15
CA GLN A 69 2.18 36.26 11.77
C GLN A 69 3.29 36.81 12.67
N ASN A 70 3.11 38.02 13.24
CA ASN A 70 4.04 38.72 14.14
C ASN A 70 5.53 38.56 13.74
N ARG A 71 5.80 38.69 12.44
CA ARG A 71 7.14 38.58 11.83
C ARG A 71 7.33 39.69 10.81
N PRO A 72 8.57 40.02 10.43
CA PRO A 72 8.82 40.98 9.35
C PRO A 72 8.21 40.49 8.04
N LEU A 73 7.35 41.29 7.43
CA LEU A 73 6.65 40.96 6.19
C LEU A 73 6.92 42.01 5.12
N ASN A 74 7.05 41.58 3.87
CA ASN A 74 7.06 42.48 2.72
C ASN A 74 5.68 42.45 2.02
N THR A 75 5.42 43.41 1.14
CA THR A 75 4.14 43.50 0.41
C THR A 75 3.83 42.24 -0.42
N GLN A 76 4.85 41.57 -0.95
CA GLN A 76 4.67 40.37 -1.78
C GLN A 76 4.23 39.16 -0.94
N ASN A 77 4.89 38.91 0.19
CA ASN A 77 4.59 37.83 1.12
C ASN A 77 3.17 37.95 1.68
N VAL A 78 2.71 39.18 1.92
CA VAL A 78 1.32 39.46 2.34
C VAL A 78 0.37 39.18 1.19
N ALA A 79 0.70 39.61 -0.04
CA ALA A 79 -0.13 39.33 -1.22
C ALA A 79 -0.27 37.83 -1.52
N ASP A 80 0.82 37.07 -1.42
CA ASP A 80 0.82 35.63 -1.65
C ASP A 80 0.01 34.89 -0.57
N SER A 81 0.10 35.33 0.68
CA SER A 81 -0.63 34.72 1.80
C SER A 81 -2.12 35.11 1.81
N LEU A 82 -2.45 36.31 1.36
CA LEU A 82 -3.83 36.84 1.29
C LEU A 82 -4.49 36.62 -0.08
N GLN A 83 -3.88 35.83 -0.97
CA GLN A 83 -4.46 35.48 -2.27
C GLN A 83 -5.87 34.86 -2.14
N LYS A 84 -6.13 34.16 -1.02
CA LYS A 84 -7.43 33.55 -0.69
C LYS A 84 -8.56 34.57 -0.48
N PHE A 85 -8.23 35.83 -0.17
CA PHE A 85 -9.19 36.91 0.09
C PHE A 85 -9.41 37.80 -1.15
N ASN A 86 -8.90 37.41 -2.32
CA ASN A 86 -9.06 38.10 -3.60
C ASN A 86 -8.64 39.58 -3.59
N LEU A 87 -7.68 39.95 -2.73
CA LEU A 87 -7.14 41.30 -2.64
C LEU A 87 -6.03 41.52 -3.69
N LYS A 88 -6.14 42.59 -4.48
CA LYS A 88 -5.09 42.99 -5.44
C LYS A 88 -3.87 43.52 -4.70
N LYS A 89 -2.66 43.22 -5.19
CA LYS A 89 -1.37 43.67 -4.61
C LYS A 89 -1.32 45.19 -4.33
N ALA A 90 -1.84 46.01 -5.25
CA ALA A 90 -1.92 47.46 -5.07
C ALA A 90 -2.84 47.87 -3.90
N GLY A 91 -3.95 47.16 -3.70
CA GLY A 91 -4.86 47.39 -2.57
C GLY A 91 -4.25 46.96 -1.23
N ILE A 92 -3.45 45.88 -1.22
CA ILE A 92 -2.71 45.41 -0.05
C ILE A 92 -1.61 46.40 0.32
N GLN A 93 -0.87 46.91 -0.67
CA GLN A 93 0.17 47.91 -0.44
C GLN A 93 -0.42 49.20 0.16
N LYS A 94 -1.53 49.69 -0.42
CA LYS A 94 -2.24 50.85 0.11
C LYS A 94 -2.76 50.62 1.53
N ALA A 95 -3.30 49.44 1.82
CA ALA A 95 -3.74 49.08 3.16
C ALA A 95 -2.58 49.02 4.17
N LEU A 96 -1.43 48.45 3.79
CA LEU A 96 -0.24 48.42 4.63
C LEU A 96 0.31 49.83 4.90
N ASP A 97 0.39 50.68 3.87
CA ASP A 97 0.82 52.08 4.03
C ASP A 97 -0.17 52.85 4.92
N ASN A 98 -1.48 52.71 4.72
CA ASN A 98 -2.51 53.33 5.60
C ASN A 98 -2.43 52.84 7.05
N LEU A 99 -2.17 51.56 7.28
CA LEU A 99 -2.02 50.99 8.63
C LEU A 99 -0.72 51.47 9.30
N ALA A 100 0.32 51.72 8.52
CA ALA A 100 1.57 52.30 8.97
C ALA A 100 1.39 53.77 9.35
N ASP A 101 0.69 54.54 8.53
CA ASP A 101 0.36 55.95 8.78
C ASP A 101 -0.54 56.11 10.01
N ASN A 102 -1.51 55.21 10.19
CA ASN A 102 -2.35 55.13 11.39
C ASN A 102 -1.60 54.62 12.64
N GLY A 103 -0.30 54.34 12.51
CA GLY A 103 0.55 53.90 13.61
C GLY A 103 0.18 52.55 14.20
N LYS A 104 -0.59 51.71 13.48
CA LYS A 104 -0.97 50.36 13.92
C LYS A 104 0.11 49.32 13.60
N ILE A 105 0.88 49.54 12.53
CA ILE A 105 2.05 48.74 12.16
C ILE A 105 3.26 49.67 12.02
N SER A 106 4.46 49.16 12.27
CA SER A 106 5.71 49.85 11.97
C SER A 106 6.22 49.42 10.60
N PHE A 107 6.89 50.33 9.89
CA PHE A 107 7.58 49.99 8.65
C PHE A 107 9.03 50.48 8.69
N LYS A 108 9.89 49.77 7.96
CA LYS A 108 11.26 50.17 7.69
C LYS A 108 11.53 50.04 6.20
N GLU A 109 12.03 51.11 5.61
CA GLU A 109 12.37 51.15 4.18
C GLU A 109 13.82 50.69 3.98
N TYR A 110 13.98 49.67 3.14
CA TYR A 110 15.27 49.16 2.69
C TYR A 110 15.36 49.37 1.19
N GLY A 111 15.92 50.52 0.78
CA GLY A 111 16.08 50.87 -0.63
C GLY A 111 14.76 50.97 -1.38
N LYS A 112 14.46 50.01 -2.26
CA LYS A 112 13.22 49.95 -3.06
C LYS A 112 12.09 49.15 -2.40
N GLN A 113 12.32 48.53 -1.24
CA GLN A 113 11.36 47.64 -0.59
C GLN A 113 11.01 48.13 0.81
N LYS A 114 9.71 48.07 1.16
CA LYS A 114 9.21 48.35 2.51
C LYS A 114 8.96 47.05 3.26
N ILE A 115 9.47 46.96 4.49
CA ILE A 115 9.20 45.86 5.42
C ILE A 115 8.25 46.38 6.49
N TYR A 116 7.15 45.67 6.70
CA TYR A 116 6.11 45.99 7.67
C TYR A 116 6.16 44.99 8.83
N LEU A 117 5.93 45.48 10.05
CA LEU A 117 5.92 44.70 11.28
C LEU A 117 4.78 45.18 12.19
N ALA A 118 4.11 44.26 12.87
CA ALA A 118 3.14 44.62 13.91
C ALA A 118 3.85 45.38 15.05
N ARG A 119 3.24 46.45 15.56
CA ARG A 119 3.82 47.16 16.70
C ARG A 119 3.69 46.31 17.96
N GLN A 120 4.83 46.02 18.59
CA GLN A 120 4.86 45.23 19.81
C GLN A 120 4.35 45.98 21.05
N ASP A 121 4.31 47.32 20.99
CA ASP A 121 3.76 48.18 22.06
C ASP A 121 2.27 47.92 22.36
N GLN A 122 1.57 47.19 21.47
CA GLN A 122 0.17 46.81 21.64
C GLN A 122 -0.02 45.56 22.52
N PHE A 123 1.08 44.89 22.91
CA PHE A 123 1.02 43.69 23.74
C PHE A 123 1.42 44.00 25.18
N ASP A 124 0.59 43.55 26.12
CA ASP A 124 0.93 43.55 27.53
C ASP A 124 2.11 42.62 27.76
N ILE A 125 3.19 43.16 28.31
CA ILE A 125 4.37 42.38 28.72
C ILE A 125 3.98 41.66 30.00
N PRO A 126 3.90 40.31 30.00
CA PRO A 126 3.52 39.57 31.20
C PRO A 126 4.53 39.81 32.31
N ASN A 127 4.05 39.89 33.55
CA ASN A 127 4.93 39.93 34.71
C ASN A 127 5.69 38.59 34.84
N SER A 128 6.82 38.58 35.57
CA SER A 128 7.65 37.38 35.75
C SER A 128 6.88 36.20 36.35
N GLU A 129 5.95 36.46 37.26
CA GLU A 129 5.06 35.46 37.85
C GLU A 129 4.07 34.87 36.84
N GLU A 130 3.42 35.72 36.03
CA GLU A 130 2.48 35.28 34.99
C GLU A 130 3.20 34.46 33.91
N LEU A 131 4.42 34.85 33.55
CA LEU A 131 5.26 34.10 32.62
C LEU A 131 5.59 32.70 33.16
N ASN A 132 5.90 32.58 34.45
CA ASN A 132 6.16 31.29 35.07
C ASN A 132 4.90 30.42 35.12
N GLN A 133 3.74 30.98 35.48
CA GLN A 133 2.46 30.28 35.42
C GLN A 133 2.13 29.77 34.01
N MET A 134 2.40 30.58 32.98
CA MET A 134 2.20 30.14 31.58
C MET A 134 3.16 29.03 31.17
N LYS A 135 4.43 29.08 31.62
CA LYS A 135 5.39 27.98 31.38
C LYS A 135 4.92 26.68 32.03
N GLU A 136 4.41 26.75 33.25
CA GLU A 136 3.93 25.58 33.97
C GLU A 136 2.67 24.99 33.32
N LYS A 137 1.71 25.84 32.93
CA LYS A 137 0.54 25.41 32.14
C LYS A 137 0.95 24.78 30.82
N ASN A 138 1.92 25.36 30.10
CA ASN A 138 2.42 24.77 28.85
C ASN A 138 3.08 23.41 29.09
N ALA A 139 3.86 23.26 30.16
CA ALA A 139 4.45 21.97 30.52
C ALA A 139 3.37 20.94 30.86
N GLN A 140 2.33 21.33 31.59
CA GLN A 140 1.20 20.47 31.95
C GLN A 140 0.42 20.03 30.70
N VAL A 141 0.07 20.96 29.81
CA VAL A 141 -0.62 20.66 28.55
C VAL A 141 0.24 19.78 27.65
N GLN A 142 1.55 20.02 27.58
CA GLN A 142 2.46 19.17 26.81
C GLN A 142 2.52 17.75 27.36
N LYS A 143 2.48 17.59 28.69
CA LYS A 143 2.42 16.28 29.35
C LYS A 143 1.12 15.56 29.02
N GLN A 144 -0.03 16.23 29.17
CA GLN A 144 -1.34 15.66 28.82
C GLN A 144 -1.43 15.25 27.34
N LEU A 145 -0.86 16.08 26.45
CA LEU A 145 -0.83 15.79 25.03
C LEU A 145 0.01 14.53 24.72
N ASN A 146 1.13 14.35 25.42
CA ASN A 146 1.95 13.15 25.26
C ASN A 146 1.24 11.90 25.82
N GLU A 147 0.55 12.02 26.96
CA GLU A 147 -0.25 10.93 27.54
C GLU A 147 -1.39 10.50 26.61
N GLN A 148 -2.15 11.45 26.08
CA GLN A 148 -3.23 11.17 25.12
C GLN A 148 -2.71 10.54 23.82
N LYS A 149 -1.58 11.02 23.29
CA LYS A 149 -0.95 10.40 22.11
C LYS A 149 -0.56 8.95 22.38
N LYS A 150 -0.06 8.65 23.58
CA LYS A 150 0.29 7.28 23.96
C LYS A 150 -0.95 6.39 24.02
N ALA A 151 -2.03 6.86 24.67
CA ALA A 151 -3.29 6.13 24.75
C ALA A 151 -3.92 5.85 23.37
N ILE A 152 -3.85 6.83 22.45
CA ILE A 152 -4.27 6.65 21.06
C ILE A 152 -3.44 5.56 20.38
N SER A 153 -2.12 5.62 20.49
CA SER A 153 -1.23 4.62 19.88
C SER A 153 -1.46 3.21 20.41
N GLU A 154 -1.77 3.07 21.71
CA GLU A 154 -2.10 1.79 22.34
C GLU A 154 -3.43 1.25 21.79
N THR A 155 -4.48 2.08 21.79
CA THR A 155 -5.81 1.73 21.26
C THR A 155 -5.77 1.38 19.76
N GLU A 156 -5.02 2.13 18.96
CA GLU A 156 -4.81 1.84 17.54
C GLU A 156 -4.02 0.53 17.33
N GLY A 157 -3.14 0.17 18.26
CA GLY A 157 -2.48 -1.14 18.29
C GLY A 157 -3.47 -2.27 18.52
N GLU A 158 -4.36 -2.12 19.50
CA GLU A 158 -5.42 -3.10 19.80
C GLU A 158 -6.39 -3.26 18.62
N ILE A 159 -6.82 -2.15 18.01
CA ILE A 159 -7.69 -2.19 16.82
C ILE A 159 -7.02 -2.97 15.69
N ARG A 160 -5.73 -2.71 15.40
CA ARG A 160 -4.99 -3.45 14.37
C ARG A 160 -4.88 -4.94 14.69
N ASN A 161 -4.67 -5.30 15.95
CA ASN A 161 -4.62 -6.70 16.39
C ASN A 161 -5.99 -7.38 16.29
N LEU A 162 -7.09 -6.67 16.54
CA LEU A 162 -8.43 -7.22 16.37
C LEU A 162 -8.79 -7.35 14.88
N GLN A 163 -8.39 -6.37 14.06
CA GLN A 163 -8.61 -6.38 12.61
C GLN A 163 -7.76 -7.40 11.85
N SER A 164 -6.62 -7.84 12.39
CA SER A 164 -5.83 -8.91 11.80
C SER A 164 -6.50 -10.29 11.92
N ASN A 165 -7.50 -10.39 12.80
CA ASN A 165 -8.33 -11.57 12.96
C ASN A 165 -9.61 -11.44 12.12
N LEU A 166 -10.09 -12.58 11.61
CA LEU A 166 -11.38 -12.62 10.90
C LEU A 166 -12.52 -12.32 11.86
N THR A 167 -13.51 -11.56 11.38
CA THR A 167 -14.73 -11.33 12.16
C THR A 167 -15.53 -12.63 12.27
N LEU A 168 -16.36 -12.75 13.30
CA LEU A 168 -17.21 -13.93 13.51
C LEU A 168 -18.08 -14.24 12.28
N GLU A 169 -18.62 -13.21 11.63
CA GLU A 169 -19.41 -13.34 10.41
C GLU A 169 -18.59 -13.90 9.25
N GLN A 170 -17.36 -13.41 9.07
CA GLN A 170 -16.45 -13.91 8.04
C GLN A 170 -16.02 -15.36 8.31
N ILE A 171 -15.81 -15.72 9.57
CA ILE A 171 -15.53 -17.11 9.98
C ILE A 171 -16.70 -18.01 9.62
N ARG A 172 -17.93 -17.62 9.99
CA ARG A 172 -19.15 -18.39 9.67
C ARG A 172 -19.35 -18.57 8.17
N HIS A 173 -19.11 -17.53 7.39
CA HIS A 173 -19.19 -17.62 5.92
C HIS A 173 -18.14 -18.59 5.35
N LYS A 174 -16.89 -18.51 5.83
CA LYS A 174 -15.82 -19.44 5.42
C LYS A 174 -16.14 -20.87 5.82
N GLU A 175 -16.64 -21.08 7.03
CA GLU A 175 -17.05 -22.39 7.53
C GLU A 175 -18.14 -23.00 6.65
N ALA A 176 -19.22 -22.26 6.37
CA ALA A 176 -20.30 -22.73 5.50
C ALA A 176 -19.80 -23.08 4.09
N LYS A 177 -18.91 -22.27 3.52
CA LYS A 177 -18.30 -22.54 2.21
C LYS A 177 -17.46 -23.82 2.23
N LEU A 178 -16.58 -23.97 3.23
CA LEU A 178 -15.72 -25.15 3.34
C LEU A 178 -16.54 -26.42 3.59
N GLN A 179 -17.59 -26.36 4.40
CA GLN A 179 -18.50 -27.49 4.62
C GLN A 179 -19.17 -27.92 3.31
N GLN A 180 -19.60 -26.97 2.48
CA GLN A 180 -20.18 -27.26 1.18
C GLN A 180 -19.14 -27.90 0.23
N GLU A 181 -17.92 -27.37 0.18
CA GLU A 181 -16.83 -27.94 -0.64
C GLU A 181 -16.47 -29.37 -0.20
N VAL A 182 -16.39 -29.62 1.11
CA VAL A 182 -16.15 -30.96 1.67
C VAL A 182 -17.25 -31.92 1.22
N LYS A 183 -18.51 -31.52 1.36
CA LYS A 183 -19.65 -32.36 0.96
C LYS A 183 -19.60 -32.69 -0.53
N GLU A 184 -19.34 -31.71 -1.39
CA GLU A 184 -19.22 -31.93 -2.83
C GLU A 184 -18.06 -32.85 -3.20
N MET A 185 -16.92 -32.71 -2.51
CA MET A 185 -15.76 -33.57 -2.71
C MET A 185 -16.03 -35.00 -2.24
N GLU A 186 -16.71 -35.18 -1.11
CA GLU A 186 -17.13 -36.48 -0.61
C GLU A 186 -18.11 -37.17 -1.56
N GLU A 187 -19.11 -36.45 -2.10
CA GLU A 187 -20.04 -36.99 -3.09
C GLU A 187 -19.32 -37.43 -4.38
N LYS A 188 -18.33 -36.64 -4.85
CA LYS A 188 -17.47 -37.04 -5.98
C LYS A 188 -16.67 -38.29 -5.64
N LEU A 189 -16.12 -38.36 -4.43
CA LEU A 189 -15.31 -39.49 -3.97
C LEU A 189 -16.14 -40.78 -3.90
N VAL A 190 -17.38 -40.70 -3.38
CA VAL A 190 -18.32 -41.83 -3.36
C VAL A 190 -18.59 -42.33 -4.77
N LYS A 191 -18.93 -41.44 -5.72
CA LYS A 191 -19.18 -41.82 -7.12
C LYS A 191 -17.97 -42.51 -7.76
N LEU A 192 -16.77 -41.99 -7.52
CA LEU A 192 -15.53 -42.58 -8.04
C LEU A 192 -15.21 -43.94 -7.40
N ARG A 193 -15.55 -44.14 -6.12
CA ARG A 193 -15.37 -45.41 -5.43
C ARG A 193 -16.40 -46.47 -5.83
N THR A 194 -17.66 -46.09 -6.06
CA THR A 194 -18.72 -47.04 -6.40
C THR A 194 -18.77 -47.38 -7.90
N GLY A 195 -18.37 -46.46 -8.77
CA GLY A 195 -18.54 -46.59 -10.22
C GLY A 195 -17.37 -47.20 -10.99
N VAL A 196 -16.22 -47.45 -10.35
CA VAL A 196 -14.99 -47.88 -11.03
C VAL A 196 -14.39 -49.10 -10.34
N THR A 197 -14.22 -50.19 -11.08
CA THR A 197 -13.31 -51.27 -10.70
C THR A 197 -11.94 -50.65 -10.48
N LEU A 198 -11.50 -50.52 -9.23
CA LEU A 198 -10.25 -49.86 -8.87
C LEU A 198 -9.07 -50.74 -9.29
N VAL A 199 -8.79 -50.81 -10.58
CA VAL A 199 -7.63 -51.55 -11.10
C VAL A 199 -6.40 -50.76 -10.71
N ARG A 200 -5.53 -51.38 -9.91
CA ARG A 200 -4.24 -50.78 -9.56
C ARG A 200 -3.43 -50.57 -10.83
N PRO A 201 -2.70 -49.46 -10.97
CA PRO A 201 -1.90 -49.20 -12.16
C PRO A 201 -0.86 -50.32 -12.41
N GLU A 202 -0.37 -50.95 -11.34
CA GLU A 202 0.53 -52.11 -11.41
C GLU A 202 -0.15 -53.32 -12.06
N ASP A 203 -1.35 -53.67 -11.61
CA ASP A 203 -2.13 -54.80 -12.15
C ASP A 203 -2.49 -54.56 -13.62
N ARG A 204 -2.86 -53.32 -13.96
CA ARG A 204 -3.14 -52.92 -15.34
C ARG A 204 -1.92 -53.08 -16.24
N LYS A 205 -0.74 -52.66 -15.77
CA LYS A 205 0.52 -52.77 -16.51
C LYS A 205 0.92 -54.24 -16.72
N ALA A 206 0.84 -55.06 -15.66
CA ALA A 206 1.15 -56.49 -15.75
C ALA A 206 0.25 -57.22 -16.77
N ILE A 207 -1.05 -56.95 -16.75
CA ILE A 207 -2.00 -57.53 -17.72
C ILE A 207 -1.71 -57.05 -19.14
N GLN A 208 -1.36 -55.77 -19.32
CA GLN A 208 -1.02 -55.21 -20.63
C GLN A 208 0.27 -55.83 -21.19
N GLU A 209 1.30 -56.01 -20.38
CA GLU A 209 2.56 -56.66 -20.76
C GLU A 209 2.33 -58.12 -21.14
N MET A 210 1.58 -58.86 -20.31
CA MET A 210 1.21 -60.25 -20.60
C MET A 210 0.44 -60.36 -21.92
N CYS A 211 -0.57 -59.52 -22.14
CA CYS A 211 -1.34 -59.52 -23.39
C CYS A 211 -0.46 -59.20 -24.61
N SER A 212 0.43 -58.20 -24.48
CA SER A 212 1.40 -57.85 -25.54
C SER A 212 2.34 -59.01 -25.86
N GLU A 213 2.82 -59.73 -24.85
CA GLU A 213 3.69 -60.89 -25.05
C GLU A 213 2.92 -62.02 -25.76
N LYS A 214 1.71 -62.37 -25.31
CA LYS A 214 0.92 -63.44 -25.93
C LYS A 214 0.56 -63.12 -27.40
N VAL A 215 0.21 -61.88 -27.71
CA VAL A 215 -0.05 -61.44 -29.09
C VAL A 215 1.22 -61.51 -29.95
N SER A 216 2.38 -61.16 -29.40
CA SER A 216 3.68 -61.32 -30.08
C SER A 216 3.98 -62.79 -30.39
N GLN A 217 3.77 -63.68 -29.42
CA GLN A 217 3.96 -65.12 -29.59
C GLN A 217 3.01 -65.72 -30.64
N TRP A 218 1.73 -65.34 -30.62
CA TRP A 218 0.76 -65.78 -31.64
C TRP A 218 1.19 -65.34 -33.03
N ARG A 219 1.60 -64.08 -33.21
CA ARG A 219 2.13 -63.58 -34.50
C ARG A 219 3.35 -64.37 -34.97
N LYS A 220 4.30 -64.65 -34.07
CA LYS A 220 5.52 -65.39 -34.40
C LYS A 220 5.18 -66.82 -34.81
N ARG A 221 4.32 -67.51 -34.06
CA ARG A 221 3.90 -68.89 -34.34
C ARG A 221 3.11 -69.00 -35.65
N LYS A 222 2.18 -68.07 -35.90
CA LYS A 222 1.42 -68.02 -37.17
C LYS A 222 2.35 -67.82 -38.36
N ARG A 223 3.38 -66.98 -38.23
CA ARG A 223 4.39 -66.79 -39.29
C ARG A 223 5.21 -68.06 -39.51
N MET A 224 5.78 -68.65 -38.46
CA MET A 224 6.58 -69.88 -38.58
C MET A 224 5.77 -71.02 -39.20
N PHE A 225 4.52 -71.20 -38.79
CA PHE A 225 3.63 -72.18 -39.40
C PHE A 225 3.41 -71.89 -40.88
N LYS A 226 3.11 -70.64 -41.25
CA LYS A 226 2.89 -70.25 -42.64
C LYS A 226 4.14 -70.47 -43.50
N ASP A 227 5.33 -70.12 -43.02
CA ASP A 227 6.57 -70.31 -43.76
C ASP A 227 6.82 -71.80 -44.06
N VAL A 228 6.55 -72.69 -43.10
CA VAL A 228 6.65 -74.16 -43.29
C VAL A 228 5.54 -74.68 -44.20
N TRP A 229 4.31 -74.21 -44.01
CA TRP A 229 3.15 -74.60 -44.81
C TRP A 229 3.32 -74.22 -46.28
N ASP A 230 3.75 -72.99 -46.56
CA ASP A 230 4.01 -72.49 -47.90
C ASP A 230 5.12 -73.33 -48.57
N ALA A 231 6.21 -73.64 -47.85
CA ALA A 231 7.31 -74.48 -48.35
C ALA A 231 6.88 -75.94 -48.69
N ILE A 232 5.97 -76.53 -47.91
CA ILE A 232 5.43 -77.88 -48.18
C ILE A 232 4.48 -77.86 -49.37
N THR A 233 3.69 -76.79 -49.51
CA THR A 233 2.58 -76.72 -50.47
C THR A 233 2.98 -76.16 -51.83
N GLU A 234 4.16 -75.52 -51.93
CA GLU A 234 4.72 -74.98 -53.18
C GLU A 234 4.87 -76.03 -54.30
N ASN A 235 5.12 -77.29 -53.94
CA ASN A 235 5.33 -78.39 -54.92
C ASN A 235 4.30 -79.53 -54.80
N LEU A 236 3.18 -79.31 -54.11
CA LEU A 236 2.19 -80.37 -53.88
C LEU A 236 1.13 -80.39 -54.99
N PRO A 237 0.93 -81.52 -55.71
CA PRO A 237 -0.07 -81.63 -56.78
C PRO A 237 -1.50 -81.88 -56.29
N LYS A 238 -1.76 -81.86 -54.97
CA LYS A 238 -3.07 -82.11 -54.34
C LYS A 238 -3.82 -80.82 -54.04
N ASP A 239 -5.14 -80.91 -53.92
CA ASP A 239 -5.98 -79.79 -53.48
C ASP A 239 -5.68 -79.41 -52.02
N LEU A 240 -5.35 -78.12 -51.83
CA LEU A 240 -4.85 -77.58 -50.57
C LEU A 240 -5.86 -77.68 -49.42
N LYS A 241 -7.16 -77.67 -49.74
CA LYS A 241 -8.26 -77.80 -48.76
C LYS A 241 -8.37 -79.22 -48.22
N GLU A 242 -8.36 -80.22 -49.10
CA GLU A 242 -8.42 -81.63 -48.71
C GLU A 242 -7.19 -82.03 -47.89
N PHE A 243 -6.01 -81.53 -48.26
CA PHE A 243 -4.77 -81.77 -47.51
C PHE A 243 -4.77 -81.12 -46.12
N LYS A 244 -5.38 -79.93 -46.00
CA LYS A 244 -5.55 -79.25 -44.70
C LYS A 244 -6.49 -80.05 -43.78
N ASP A 245 -7.60 -80.55 -44.32
CA ASP A 245 -8.59 -81.35 -43.58
C ASP A 245 -8.03 -82.73 -43.20
N GLU A 246 -7.24 -83.37 -44.06
CA GLU A 246 -6.52 -84.63 -43.77
C GLU A 246 -5.53 -84.48 -42.59
N LEU A 247 -4.86 -83.33 -42.50
CA LEU A 247 -3.95 -83.00 -41.40
C LEU A 247 -4.65 -82.47 -40.15
N GLY A 248 -5.96 -82.24 -40.19
CA GLY A 248 -6.73 -81.68 -39.08
C GLY A 248 -6.31 -80.27 -38.67
N LEU A 249 -5.88 -79.45 -39.63
CA LEU A 249 -5.42 -78.08 -39.37
C LEU A 249 -6.61 -77.12 -39.36
N GLU A 250 -6.70 -76.28 -38.33
CA GLU A 250 -7.72 -75.23 -38.20
C GLU A 250 -7.04 -73.86 -38.19
N TYR A 251 -7.54 -72.92 -38.98
CA TYR A 251 -7.08 -71.53 -38.94
C TYR A 251 -7.81 -70.72 -37.88
N ASP A 252 -7.22 -69.58 -37.51
CA ASP A 252 -7.83 -68.64 -36.57
C ASP A 252 -9.26 -68.26 -37.00
N GLU A 253 -9.49 -68.11 -38.31
CA GLU A 253 -10.81 -67.78 -38.87
C GLU A 253 -11.83 -68.92 -38.71
N ASP A 254 -11.39 -70.19 -38.74
CA ASP A 254 -12.25 -71.37 -38.60
C ASP A 254 -12.78 -71.52 -37.16
N VAL A 255 -12.00 -71.05 -36.17
CA VAL A 255 -12.38 -71.00 -34.75
C VAL A 255 -12.99 -69.65 -34.33
N GLY A 256 -13.24 -68.74 -35.29
CA GLY A 256 -13.87 -67.44 -35.04
C GLY A 256 -12.99 -66.41 -34.32
N VAL A 257 -11.66 -66.57 -34.39
CA VAL A 257 -10.68 -65.75 -33.69
C VAL A 257 -9.94 -64.84 -34.67
N ASN A 258 -9.77 -63.56 -34.34
CA ASN A 258 -9.11 -62.58 -35.21
C ASN A 258 -7.93 -61.90 -34.51
N LEU A 259 -6.69 -62.16 -34.95
CA LEU A 259 -5.50 -61.57 -34.36
C LEU A 259 -5.47 -60.02 -34.41
N GLN A 260 -6.05 -59.39 -35.44
CA GLN A 260 -6.05 -57.94 -35.59
C GLN A 260 -6.94 -57.23 -34.58
N SER A 261 -8.05 -57.86 -34.16
CA SER A 261 -8.92 -57.28 -33.13
C SER A 261 -8.18 -57.17 -31.78
N PHE A 262 -7.41 -58.20 -31.41
CA PHE A 262 -6.59 -58.19 -30.20
C PHE A 262 -5.40 -57.21 -30.28
N ILE A 263 -4.78 -57.06 -31.44
CA ILE A 263 -3.75 -56.02 -31.66
C ILE A 263 -4.37 -54.62 -31.50
N GLY A 264 -5.57 -54.41 -32.02
CA GLY A 264 -6.32 -53.16 -31.87
C GLY A 264 -6.49 -52.78 -30.40
N LEU A 265 -6.92 -53.71 -29.54
CA LEU A 265 -7.13 -53.48 -28.10
C LEU A 265 -5.86 -52.99 -27.38
N LEU A 266 -4.67 -53.42 -27.80
CA LEU A 266 -3.39 -53.02 -27.20
C LEU A 266 -2.92 -51.60 -27.59
N GLN A 267 -3.35 -51.09 -28.75
CA GLN A 267 -2.90 -49.79 -29.27
C GLN A 267 -3.61 -48.59 -28.61
N HIS A 268 -4.80 -48.81 -28.01
CA HIS A 268 -5.63 -47.75 -27.44
C HIS A 268 -5.02 -47.11 -26.18
N GLY A 269 -3.96 -47.69 -25.60
CA GLY A 269 -3.23 -47.13 -24.45
C GLY A 269 -2.11 -46.13 -24.79
N LYS A 270 -1.78 -45.92 -26.07
CA LYS A 270 -0.65 -45.05 -26.50
C LYS A 270 -1.08 -43.83 -27.33
N LYS A 271 -2.31 -43.33 -27.18
CA LYS A 271 -2.62 -41.96 -27.67
C LYS A 271 -1.93 -40.96 -26.74
N ARG A 272 -0.71 -40.56 -27.09
CA ARG A 272 -0.12 -39.32 -26.59
C ARG A 272 -1.10 -38.19 -26.90
N THR A 273 -1.55 -37.48 -25.88
CA THR A 273 -2.16 -36.16 -26.03
C THR A 273 -1.18 -35.31 -26.81
N ARG A 274 -1.64 -34.81 -27.96
CA ARG A 274 -0.93 -33.80 -28.74
C ARG A 274 -1.29 -32.49 -28.07
N ASP A 275 -0.40 -32.01 -27.20
CA ASP A 275 -0.57 -30.71 -26.54
C ASP A 275 -0.73 -29.62 -27.62
N GLN A 276 -1.81 -28.86 -27.49
CA GLN A 276 -2.02 -27.53 -28.09
C GLN A 276 -2.04 -26.52 -26.94
#